data_AF-A0A1H4WGT7-F1
#
_entry.id   AF-A0A1H4WGT7-F1
#
_cell.length_a   1.000
_cell.length_b   1.000
_cell.length_c   1.000
_cell.angle_alpha   90.00
_cell.angle_beta   90.00
_cell.angle_gamma   90.00
#
_symmetry.space_group_name_H-M   'P 1'
#
loop_
_entity.id
_entity.type
_entity.pdbx_description
1 polymer ?
#
loop_
_entity_poly.entity_id
_entity_poly.type
_entity_poly.pdbx_seq_one_letter_code
_entity_poly.pdbx_strand_id
1 'polypeptide(L)'
;MNTAVTTHYAEGAYDSRHIPNQSPQIRKHAGLLTTTLPWGDTEDIAPFSFIDDYSPERLRDLEEDERKNPGIRQRNEAIFHNSCNHLCYRRAHASLWTQIWLYMWGLGRALTLIGAALYFFIFVPIMAYMEIKIAGGLREAVDDLVTSACWVFIPTLSCWLIGHIAIYRLPSHWILKPSEGPLWELNRQTGQVTVFARKPGQFSHLGIDGDFVRPFYEFDACVHILPSRQGLPQYSLHLVHRYQPVAIDFKSVIGLQSSEQACFALWDMWQNYMDISHPLPEIPTWEEFRPLDPTTAEHDRLTGRNPRYWRDMDKETYKNVIDELLIRIQKLDAFSRPNLMSQHVRYL
;
A
#
# COMPACT_ATOMS: atom_id res chain seq x y z
N MET A 1 -23.04 -37.00 -18.42
CA MET A 1 -22.57 -35.59 -18.47
C MET A 1 -22.05 -35.26 -17.09
N ASN A 2 -20.73 -35.25 -16.91
CA ASN A 2 -20.13 -34.82 -15.65
C ASN A 2 -20.31 -33.30 -15.55
N THR A 3 -21.21 -32.86 -14.69
CA THR A 3 -21.22 -31.49 -14.18
C THR A 3 -19.93 -31.31 -13.40
N ALA A 4 -18.89 -30.79 -14.05
CA ALA A 4 -17.74 -30.25 -13.36
C ALA A 4 -18.28 -29.14 -12.45
N VAL A 5 -18.36 -29.44 -11.15
CA VAL A 5 -18.52 -28.41 -10.14
C VAL A 5 -17.24 -27.58 -10.25
N THR A 6 -17.30 -26.46 -10.96
CA THR A 6 -16.24 -25.46 -10.92
C THR A 6 -16.18 -24.94 -9.50
N THR A 7 -15.32 -25.53 -8.68
CA THR A 7 -15.02 -25.02 -7.35
C THR A 7 -14.46 -23.61 -7.52
N HIS A 8 -15.08 -22.62 -6.86
CA HIS A 8 -14.68 -21.22 -6.96
C HIS A 8 -13.19 -21.02 -6.58
N TYR A 9 -12.73 -21.80 -5.59
CA TYR A 9 -11.34 -21.90 -5.18
C TYR A 9 -10.65 -23.11 -5.82
N ALA A 10 -9.36 -22.99 -6.11
CA ALA A 10 -8.53 -24.10 -6.57
C ALA A 10 -8.20 -25.04 -5.40
N GLU A 11 -7.84 -26.29 -5.70
CA GLU A 11 -7.44 -27.30 -4.71
C GLU A 11 -6.25 -26.86 -3.83
N GLY A 12 -5.36 -26.01 -4.39
CA GLY A 12 -4.21 -25.45 -3.66
C GLY A 12 -4.49 -24.19 -2.85
N ALA A 13 -5.74 -23.71 -2.82
CA ALA A 13 -6.11 -22.53 -2.05
C ALA A 13 -5.85 -22.72 -0.55
N TYR A 14 -5.44 -21.65 0.13
CA TYR A 14 -5.08 -21.74 1.54
C TYR A 14 -6.35 -21.86 2.40
N ASP A 15 -6.44 -22.93 3.18
CA ASP A 15 -7.48 -23.19 4.17
C ASP A 15 -6.80 -23.49 5.51
N SER A 16 -7.00 -22.63 6.52
CA SER A 16 -6.38 -22.82 7.84
C SER A 16 -6.81 -24.10 8.55
N ARG A 17 -7.93 -24.72 8.16
CA ARG A 17 -8.39 -25.99 8.72
C ARG A 17 -7.60 -27.19 8.18
N HIS A 18 -6.91 -27.03 7.05
CA HIS A 18 -6.26 -28.10 6.30
C HIS A 18 -4.82 -27.74 5.90
N ILE A 19 -3.98 -27.39 6.87
CA ILE A 19 -2.59 -27.03 6.62
C ILE A 19 -1.73 -28.29 6.42
N PRO A 20 -0.97 -28.41 5.31
CA PRO A 20 -0.08 -29.53 5.09
C PRO A 20 1.16 -29.46 6.00
N ASN A 21 1.69 -30.62 6.39
CA ASN A 21 2.98 -30.70 7.07
C ASN A 21 4.11 -30.26 6.14
N GLN A 22 5.02 -29.44 6.65
CA GLN A 22 6.07 -28.84 5.84
C GLN A 22 7.46 -29.26 6.31
N SER A 23 8.44 -29.06 5.42
CA SER A 23 9.83 -29.35 5.76
C SER A 23 10.33 -28.42 6.89
N PRO A 24 11.25 -28.88 7.76
CA PRO A 24 11.85 -28.02 8.77
C PRO A 24 12.47 -26.77 8.17
N GLN A 25 12.34 -25.64 8.84
CA GLN A 25 13.07 -24.44 8.48
C GLN A 25 14.53 -24.61 8.87
N ILE A 26 15.42 -24.76 7.89
CA ILE A 26 16.86 -24.97 8.13
C ILE A 26 17.59 -23.63 8.35
N ARG A 27 17.10 -22.55 7.75
CA ARG A 27 17.72 -21.23 7.81
C ARG A 27 16.67 -20.15 8.03
N LYS A 28 16.97 -19.21 8.91
CA LYS A 28 16.22 -17.95 9.02
C LYS A 28 16.68 -17.01 7.91
N HIS A 29 15.82 -16.79 6.93
CA HIS A 29 16.06 -15.82 5.85
C HIS A 29 15.65 -14.39 6.21
N ALA A 30 15.02 -14.21 7.37
CA ALA A 30 14.72 -12.89 7.92
C ALA A 30 16.01 -12.26 8.50
N GLY A 31 16.24 -10.98 8.21
CA GLY A 31 17.46 -10.25 8.58
C GLY A 31 17.64 -9.99 10.09
N LEU A 32 18.75 -9.35 10.47
CA LEU A 32 19.24 -9.25 11.86
C LEU A 32 18.37 -8.40 12.82
N LEU A 33 17.35 -7.70 12.34
CA LEU A 33 16.43 -6.86 13.13
C LEU A 33 14.97 -7.16 12.73
N THR A 34 14.60 -8.42 12.89
CA THR A 34 13.29 -8.92 12.48
C THR A 34 12.60 -9.71 13.58
N THR A 35 11.33 -9.40 13.78
CA THR A 35 10.45 -10.16 14.67
C THR A 35 9.42 -10.89 13.82
N THR A 36 9.41 -12.23 13.90
CA THR A 36 8.46 -13.08 13.17
C THR A 36 7.11 -13.04 13.86
N LEU A 37 6.05 -12.82 13.09
CA LEU A 37 4.68 -12.80 13.59
C LEU A 37 4.07 -14.22 13.57
N PRO A 38 3.22 -14.55 14.55
CA PRO A 38 2.56 -15.84 14.57
C PRO A 38 1.44 -15.93 13.53
N TRP A 39 1.23 -17.14 13.04
CA TRP A 39 0.09 -17.54 12.23
C TRP A 39 -1.12 -17.91 13.09
N GLY A 40 -2.33 -17.72 12.54
CA GLY A 40 -3.59 -18.14 13.17
C GLY A 40 -4.14 -17.14 14.20
N ASP A 41 -5.32 -17.48 14.74
CA ASP A 41 -6.08 -16.68 15.73
C ASP A 41 -6.11 -15.19 15.38
N THR A 42 -6.55 -14.90 14.15
CA THR A 42 -6.59 -13.56 13.57
C THR A 42 -7.80 -12.78 14.03
N GLU A 43 -7.61 -11.48 14.23
CA GLU A 43 -8.74 -10.57 14.39
C GLU A 43 -9.19 -10.02 13.03
N ASP A 44 -10.48 -9.74 12.86
CA ASP A 44 -10.95 -8.96 11.71
C ASP A 44 -10.59 -7.48 11.94
N ILE A 45 -9.37 -7.14 11.51
CA ILE A 45 -8.78 -5.82 11.64
C ILE A 45 -7.88 -5.54 10.43
N ALA A 46 -7.90 -4.30 9.97
CA ALA A 46 -7.08 -3.82 8.88
C ALA A 46 -6.29 -2.58 9.31
N PRO A 47 -5.12 -2.30 8.70
CA PRO A 47 -4.41 -1.06 8.95
C PRO A 47 -5.26 0.15 8.57
N PHE A 48 -5.12 1.22 9.35
CA PHE A 48 -5.83 2.48 9.14
C PHE A 48 -5.73 3.00 7.68
N SER A 49 -4.58 2.87 7.03
CA SER A 49 -4.37 3.33 5.66
C SER A 49 -5.30 2.68 4.62
N PHE A 50 -5.76 1.44 4.85
CA PHE A 50 -6.70 0.78 3.95
C PHE A 50 -8.14 1.32 4.07
N ILE A 51 -8.44 2.00 5.16
CA ILE A 51 -9.76 2.53 5.46
C ILE A 51 -9.77 4.03 5.13
N ASP A 52 -8.81 4.79 5.63
CA ASP A 52 -8.72 6.25 5.44
C ASP A 52 -8.71 6.68 3.97
N ASP A 53 -7.99 5.94 3.12
CA ASP A 53 -7.89 6.23 1.69
C ASP A 53 -9.25 6.12 0.96
N TYR A 54 -10.25 5.45 1.54
CA TYR A 54 -11.54 5.12 0.92
C TYR A 54 -12.72 5.58 1.79
N SER A 55 -12.83 6.90 1.96
CA SER A 55 -13.99 7.52 2.61
C SER A 55 -15.30 7.14 1.90
N PRO A 56 -16.46 7.16 2.60
CA PRO A 56 -17.77 6.88 2.00
C PRO A 56 -18.08 7.77 0.78
N GLU A 57 -17.66 9.04 0.81
CA GLU A 57 -17.79 9.97 -0.31
C GLU A 57 -17.00 9.48 -1.53
N ARG A 58 -15.73 9.12 -1.34
CA ARG A 58 -14.89 8.59 -2.41
C ARG A 58 -15.45 7.29 -2.99
N LEU A 59 -16.00 6.41 -2.15
CA LEU A 59 -16.62 5.17 -2.62
C LEU A 59 -17.83 5.45 -3.54
N ARG A 60 -18.66 6.44 -3.21
CA ARG A 60 -19.80 6.86 -4.05
C ARG A 60 -19.33 7.47 -5.37
N ASP A 61 -18.27 8.27 -5.35
CA ASP A 61 -17.66 8.81 -6.58
C ASP A 61 -17.16 7.69 -7.49
N LEU A 62 -16.48 6.68 -6.93
CA LEU A 62 -16.00 5.52 -7.68
C LEU A 62 -17.15 4.69 -8.29
N GLU A 63 -18.26 4.54 -7.57
CA GLU A 63 -19.47 3.88 -8.10
C GLU A 63 -20.10 4.69 -9.23
N GLU A 64 -20.16 6.00 -9.09
CA GLU A 64 -20.70 6.85 -10.14
C GLU A 64 -19.80 6.84 -11.39
N ASP A 65 -18.49 6.80 -11.22
CA ASP A 65 -17.52 6.68 -12.31
C ASP A 65 -17.64 5.34 -13.04
N GLU A 66 -17.80 4.23 -12.32
CA GLU A 66 -18.05 2.91 -12.92
C GLU A 66 -19.41 2.87 -13.62
N ARG A 67 -20.44 3.54 -13.08
CA ARG A 67 -21.75 3.69 -13.73
C ARG A 67 -21.66 4.50 -15.03
N LYS A 68 -20.88 5.58 -15.05
CA LYS A 68 -20.67 6.42 -16.24
C LYS A 68 -19.81 5.71 -17.28
N ASN A 69 -18.79 4.98 -16.84
CA ASN A 69 -17.81 4.30 -17.67
C ASN A 69 -17.65 2.84 -17.25
N PRO A 70 -18.55 1.93 -17.67
CA PRO A 70 -18.45 0.52 -17.29
C PRO A 70 -17.09 -0.09 -17.65
N GLY A 71 -16.56 -0.92 -16.74
CA GLY A 71 -15.26 -1.57 -16.85
C GLY A 71 -14.07 -0.62 -16.74
N ILE A 72 -14.25 0.62 -16.22
CA ILE A 72 -13.12 1.54 -16.02
C ILE A 72 -12.14 0.96 -15.00
N ARG A 73 -12.63 0.32 -13.94
CA ARG A 73 -11.78 -0.34 -12.95
C ARG A 73 -10.92 -1.44 -13.58
N GLN A 74 -11.53 -2.40 -14.28
CA GLN A 74 -10.80 -3.51 -14.91
C GLN A 74 -9.75 -3.01 -15.92
N ARG A 75 -10.09 -1.97 -16.68
CA ARG A 75 -9.14 -1.31 -17.59
C ARG A 75 -7.99 -0.66 -16.84
N ASN A 76 -8.26 0.05 -15.75
CA ASN A 76 -7.23 0.65 -14.91
C ASN A 76 -6.35 -0.42 -14.24
N GLU A 77 -6.93 -1.52 -13.76
CA GLU A 77 -6.19 -2.64 -13.19
C GLU A 77 -5.24 -3.27 -14.22
N ALA A 78 -5.72 -3.45 -15.46
CA ALA A 78 -4.91 -3.96 -16.57
C ALA A 78 -3.79 -2.99 -16.98
N ILE A 79 -4.08 -1.68 -17.04
CA ILE A 79 -3.10 -0.64 -17.39
C ILE A 79 -2.03 -0.53 -16.31
N PHE A 80 -2.41 -0.43 -15.04
CA PHE A 80 -1.45 -0.19 -13.96
C PHE A 80 -0.82 -1.47 -13.40
N HIS A 81 -1.26 -2.65 -13.87
CA HIS A 81 -0.88 -3.95 -13.34
C HIS A 81 -1.14 -4.11 -11.84
N ASN A 82 -2.01 -3.28 -11.28
CA ASN A 82 -2.48 -3.35 -9.90
C ASN A 82 -3.84 -4.05 -9.90
N SER A 83 -4.02 -5.03 -9.04
CA SER A 83 -5.32 -5.67 -8.82
C SER A 83 -5.66 -5.58 -7.34
N CYS A 84 -6.87 -5.18 -7.03
CA CYS A 84 -7.37 -5.21 -5.65
C CYS A 84 -8.80 -5.72 -5.70
N ASN A 85 -8.96 -7.04 -5.75
CA ASN A 85 -10.27 -7.69 -5.79
C ASN A 85 -10.30 -8.90 -4.84
N HIS A 86 -11.44 -9.57 -4.77
CA HIS A 86 -11.62 -10.76 -3.91
C HIS A 86 -10.77 -11.97 -4.33
N LEU A 87 -10.27 -12.05 -5.56
CA LEU A 87 -9.50 -13.20 -6.04
C LEU A 87 -8.00 -12.99 -5.89
N CYS A 88 -7.51 -11.80 -6.24
CA CYS A 88 -6.10 -11.46 -6.19
C CYS A 88 -5.85 -10.01 -5.79
N TYR A 89 -4.82 -9.85 -4.95
CA TYR A 89 -4.22 -8.58 -4.60
C TYR A 89 -2.83 -8.52 -5.24
N ARG A 90 -2.68 -7.66 -6.25
CA ARG A 90 -1.46 -7.50 -7.02
C ARG A 90 -0.99 -6.06 -6.92
N ARG A 91 0.30 -5.89 -6.63
CA ARG A 91 0.92 -4.56 -6.54
C ARG A 91 2.00 -4.37 -7.59
N ALA A 92 2.01 -3.19 -8.17
CA ALA A 92 2.94 -2.71 -9.16
C ALA A 92 3.42 -1.30 -8.76
N HIS A 93 4.63 -0.97 -9.15
CA HIS A 93 5.17 0.37 -8.92
C HIS A 93 4.54 1.37 -9.89
N ALA A 94 4.57 2.68 -9.58
CA ALA A 94 4.24 3.68 -10.60
C ALA A 94 5.36 3.75 -11.65
N SER A 95 5.03 4.00 -12.91
CA SER A 95 6.07 4.26 -13.93
C SER A 95 6.95 5.44 -13.52
N LEU A 96 8.25 5.40 -13.85
CA LEU A 96 9.16 6.52 -13.62
C LEU A 96 8.62 7.82 -14.23
N TRP A 97 7.96 7.70 -15.39
CA TRP A 97 7.32 8.82 -16.05
C TRP A 97 6.20 9.44 -15.20
N THR A 98 5.31 8.60 -14.67
CA THR A 98 4.26 9.02 -13.74
C THR A 98 4.84 9.70 -12.50
N GLN A 99 5.92 9.14 -11.95
CA GLN A 99 6.60 9.70 -10.79
C GLN A 99 7.19 11.08 -11.08
N ILE A 100 7.81 11.29 -12.25
CA ILE A 100 8.35 12.60 -12.64
C ILE A 100 7.27 13.67 -12.61
N TRP A 101 6.09 13.41 -13.17
CA TRP A 101 4.99 14.39 -13.17
C TRP A 101 4.43 14.66 -11.78
N LEU A 102 4.25 13.61 -10.96
CA LEU A 102 3.83 13.74 -9.57
C LEU A 102 4.86 14.55 -8.75
N TYR A 103 6.15 14.31 -8.97
CA TYR A 103 7.22 15.08 -8.33
C TYR A 103 7.24 16.52 -8.82
N MET A 104 7.12 16.81 -10.12
CA MET A 104 7.09 18.20 -10.60
C MET A 104 5.94 19.00 -9.97
N TRP A 105 4.76 18.38 -9.85
CA TRP A 105 3.63 19.04 -9.19
C TRP A 105 3.82 19.20 -7.67
N GLY A 106 4.13 18.11 -6.96
CA GLY A 106 4.22 18.10 -5.51
C GLY A 106 5.48 18.81 -4.97
N LEU A 107 6.65 18.47 -5.52
CA LEU A 107 7.92 19.08 -5.14
C LEU A 107 8.00 20.54 -5.58
N GLY A 108 7.49 20.87 -6.77
CA GLY A 108 7.39 22.26 -7.25
C GLY A 108 6.61 23.13 -6.26
N ARG A 109 5.41 22.67 -5.86
CA ARG A 109 4.59 23.36 -4.85
C ARG A 109 5.33 23.52 -3.52
N ALA A 110 5.94 22.46 -3.01
CA ALA A 110 6.65 22.48 -1.73
C ALA A 110 7.84 23.44 -1.76
N LEU A 111 8.67 23.39 -2.82
CA LEU A 111 9.81 24.28 -3.01
C LEU A 111 9.40 25.74 -3.15
N THR A 112 8.31 26.04 -3.85
CA THR A 112 7.79 27.41 -3.94
C THR A 112 7.35 27.92 -2.57
N LEU A 113 6.61 27.14 -1.78
CA LEU A 113 6.12 27.58 -0.47
C LEU A 113 7.25 27.74 0.57
N ILE A 114 8.15 26.77 0.64
CA ILE A 114 9.32 26.84 1.54
C ILE A 114 10.26 27.95 1.08
N GLY A 115 10.53 28.04 -0.22
CA GLY A 115 11.32 29.10 -0.82
C GLY A 115 10.73 30.48 -0.53
N ALA A 116 9.41 30.64 -0.61
CA ALA A 116 8.73 31.89 -0.24
C ALA A 116 8.96 32.25 1.22
N ALA A 117 8.77 31.31 2.14
CA ALA A 117 9.00 31.55 3.55
C ALA A 117 10.45 31.98 3.84
N LEU A 118 11.44 31.23 3.32
CA LEU A 118 12.85 31.57 3.51
C LEU A 118 13.21 32.91 2.85
N TYR A 119 12.65 33.20 1.68
CA TYR A 119 12.89 34.43 0.96
C TYR A 119 12.38 35.66 1.73
N PHE A 120 11.11 35.65 2.16
CA PHE A 120 10.50 36.80 2.81
C PHE A 120 10.94 36.98 4.27
N PHE A 121 11.18 35.90 5.03
CA PHE A 121 11.51 36.00 6.45
C PHE A 121 13.02 36.06 6.74
N ILE A 122 13.86 35.60 5.82
CA ILE A 122 15.32 35.57 6.04
C ILE A 122 16.03 36.44 5.02
N PHE A 123 15.82 36.21 3.72
CA PHE A 123 16.59 36.89 2.67
C PHE A 123 16.25 38.38 2.57
N VAL A 124 14.95 38.74 2.54
CA VAL A 124 14.50 40.15 2.45
C VAL A 124 15.04 41.00 3.63
N PRO A 125 14.92 40.59 4.91
CA PRO A 125 15.48 41.38 6.02
C PRO A 125 17.00 41.52 5.99
N ILE A 126 17.72 40.47 5.59
CA ILE A 126 19.19 40.51 5.46
C ILE A 126 19.58 41.52 4.37
N MET A 127 18.96 41.44 3.19
CA MET A 127 19.22 42.38 2.11
C MET A 127 18.87 43.82 2.52
N ALA A 128 17.72 44.04 3.14
CA ALA A 128 17.33 45.35 3.64
C ALA A 128 18.35 45.91 4.66
N TYR A 129 18.86 45.09 5.57
CA TYR A 129 19.90 45.49 6.52
C TYR A 129 21.23 45.85 5.83
N MET A 130 21.67 45.03 4.87
CA MET A 130 22.90 45.25 4.13
C MET A 130 22.85 46.53 3.30
N GLU A 131 21.71 46.81 2.65
CA GLU A 131 21.50 48.02 1.85
C GLU A 131 21.48 49.29 2.70
N ILE A 132 20.81 49.27 3.86
CA ILE A 132 20.85 50.37 4.84
C ILE A 132 22.30 50.65 5.31
N LYS A 133 23.13 49.61 5.44
CA LYS A 133 24.52 49.70 5.90
C LYS A 133 25.49 50.18 4.84
N ILE A 134 25.28 49.81 3.57
CA ILE A 134 26.17 50.09 2.44
C ILE A 134 25.82 51.42 1.74
N ALA A 135 24.74 52.07 2.17
CA ALA A 135 24.18 53.29 1.57
C ALA A 135 23.69 53.10 0.13
N GLY A 136 23.25 51.89 -0.20
CA GLY A 136 22.52 51.66 -1.44
C GLY A 136 21.16 52.33 -1.39
N GLY A 137 20.75 52.92 -2.51
CA GLY A 137 19.46 53.60 -2.58
C GLY A 137 18.30 52.61 -2.48
N LEU A 138 17.13 53.05 -1.98
CA LEU A 138 15.92 52.21 -1.92
C LEU A 138 15.59 51.54 -3.27
N ARG A 139 15.88 52.24 -4.37
CA ARG A 139 15.62 51.74 -5.73
C ARG A 139 16.51 50.56 -6.10
N GLU A 140 17.80 50.62 -5.78
CA GLU A 140 18.77 49.56 -6.08
C GLU A 140 18.43 48.29 -5.27
N ALA A 141 18.11 48.48 -3.99
CA ALA A 141 17.63 47.40 -3.12
C ALA A 141 16.37 46.70 -3.67
N VAL A 142 15.41 47.47 -4.21
CA VAL A 142 14.19 46.93 -4.82
C VAL A 142 14.51 46.19 -6.11
N ASP A 143 15.36 46.73 -6.98
CA ASP A 143 15.72 46.09 -8.26
C ASP A 143 16.46 44.77 -8.02
N ASP A 144 17.37 44.71 -7.05
CA ASP A 144 18.08 43.49 -6.65
C ASP A 144 17.14 42.45 -6.03
N LEU A 145 16.18 42.91 -5.22
CA LEU A 145 15.16 42.04 -4.64
C LEU A 145 14.20 41.50 -5.70
N VAL A 146 13.81 42.29 -6.70
CA VAL A 146 12.97 41.82 -7.80
C VAL A 146 13.75 40.82 -8.66
N THR A 147 15.00 41.12 -8.98
CA THR A 147 15.85 40.25 -9.80
C THR A 147 16.06 38.90 -9.12
N SER A 148 16.43 38.89 -7.83
CA SER A 148 16.62 37.66 -7.07
C SER A 148 15.30 36.89 -6.87
N ALA A 149 14.17 37.58 -6.64
CA ALA A 149 12.86 36.95 -6.59
C ALA A 149 12.52 36.25 -7.92
N CYS A 150 12.81 36.88 -9.06
CA CYS A 150 12.60 36.28 -10.37
C CYS A 150 13.39 34.97 -10.53
N TRP A 151 14.67 34.95 -10.15
CA TRP A 151 15.51 33.75 -10.24
C TRP A 151 15.04 32.60 -9.32
N VAL A 152 14.48 32.91 -8.16
CA VAL A 152 14.00 31.89 -7.21
C VAL A 152 12.60 31.39 -7.55
N PHE A 153 11.67 32.31 -7.83
CA PHE A 153 10.26 31.96 -7.97
C PHE A 153 9.88 31.55 -9.39
N ILE A 154 10.48 32.11 -10.45
CA ILE A 154 10.09 31.74 -11.82
C ILE A 154 10.33 30.24 -12.08
N PRO A 155 11.48 29.64 -11.77
CA PRO A 155 11.69 28.21 -12.03
C PRO A 155 10.77 27.32 -11.19
N THR A 156 10.57 27.65 -9.91
CA THR A 156 9.77 26.83 -8.98
C THR A 156 8.28 26.93 -9.28
N LEU A 157 7.76 28.14 -9.54
CA LEU A 157 6.38 28.36 -9.98
C LEU A 157 6.12 27.73 -11.35
N SER A 158 7.07 27.82 -12.28
CA SER A 158 6.95 27.18 -13.60
C SER A 158 6.87 25.66 -13.46
N CYS A 159 7.71 25.06 -12.62
CA CYS A 159 7.68 23.63 -12.32
C CYS A 159 6.33 23.20 -11.72
N TRP A 160 5.83 23.96 -10.73
CA TRP A 160 4.52 23.71 -10.12
C TRP A 160 3.37 23.84 -11.13
N LEU A 161 3.37 24.89 -11.94
CA LEU A 161 2.35 25.16 -12.96
C LEU A 161 2.35 24.07 -14.04
N ILE A 162 3.53 23.70 -14.56
CA ILE A 162 3.69 22.65 -15.57
C ILE A 162 3.19 21.31 -15.02
N GLY A 163 3.57 20.96 -13.79
CA GLY A 163 3.07 19.76 -13.12
C GLY A 163 1.55 19.77 -12.94
N HIS A 164 0.98 20.92 -12.54
CA HIS A 164 -0.47 21.07 -12.35
C HIS A 164 -1.24 20.93 -13.67
N ILE A 165 -0.77 21.58 -14.74
CA ILE A 165 -1.40 21.47 -16.06
C ILE A 165 -1.34 20.02 -16.54
N ALA A 166 -0.19 19.36 -16.39
CA ALA A 166 -0.06 17.98 -16.83
C ALA A 166 -1.01 17.04 -16.10
N ILE A 167 -1.11 17.11 -14.77
CA ILE A 167 -1.93 16.19 -13.99
C ILE A 167 -3.43 16.44 -14.19
N TYR A 168 -3.86 17.71 -14.22
CA TYR A 168 -5.30 18.04 -14.17
C TYR A 168 -5.92 18.42 -15.52
N ARG A 169 -5.12 18.84 -16.51
CA ARG A 169 -5.64 19.29 -17.82
C ARG A 169 -5.29 18.35 -18.97
N LEU A 170 -4.18 17.62 -18.89
CA LEU A 170 -3.82 16.67 -19.96
C LEU A 170 -4.53 15.33 -19.77
N PRO A 171 -4.78 14.59 -20.87
CA PRO A 171 -5.35 13.26 -20.79
C PRO A 171 -4.51 12.36 -19.90
N SER A 172 -5.16 11.66 -18.96
CA SER A 172 -4.50 10.82 -17.96
C SER A 172 -3.55 9.79 -18.58
N HIS A 173 -3.90 9.22 -19.75
CA HIS A 173 -3.07 8.24 -20.45
C HIS A 173 -1.72 8.77 -20.99
N TRP A 174 -1.53 10.09 -21.11
CA TRP A 174 -0.23 10.67 -21.48
C TRP A 174 0.74 10.76 -20.30
N ILE A 175 0.19 10.92 -19.09
CA ILE A 175 0.93 11.19 -17.86
C ILE A 175 1.09 9.92 -17.04
N LEU A 176 -0.01 9.21 -16.83
CA LEU A 176 -0.08 7.97 -16.08
C LEU A 176 0.25 6.80 -17.03
N LYS A 177 1.55 6.52 -17.16
CA LYS A 177 2.01 5.37 -17.94
C LYS A 177 2.01 4.09 -17.10
N PRO A 178 1.76 2.93 -17.74
CA PRO A 178 1.89 1.62 -17.09
C PRO A 178 3.32 1.42 -16.61
N SER A 179 3.48 0.65 -15.54
CA SER A 179 4.79 0.22 -15.07
C SER A 179 5.31 -0.95 -15.91
N GLU A 180 6.58 -1.30 -15.75
CA GLU A 180 7.20 -2.43 -16.47
C GLU A 180 6.62 -3.81 -16.07
N GLY A 181 5.73 -3.85 -15.08
CA GLY A 181 5.06 -5.07 -14.61
C GLY A 181 4.76 -5.04 -13.11
N PRO A 182 4.02 -6.04 -12.63
CA PRO A 182 3.76 -6.20 -11.20
C PRO A 182 5.03 -6.58 -10.41
N LEU A 183 5.02 -6.29 -9.12
CA LEU A 183 6.08 -6.64 -8.17
C LEU A 183 5.80 -8.00 -7.54
N TRP A 184 4.58 -8.16 -7.05
CA TRP A 184 4.12 -9.38 -6.40
C TRP A 184 2.59 -9.47 -6.45
N GLU A 185 2.09 -10.67 -6.25
CA GLU A 185 0.67 -11.00 -6.19
C GLU A 185 0.40 -11.98 -5.04
N LEU A 186 -0.67 -11.71 -4.31
CA LEU A 186 -1.33 -12.63 -3.39
C LEU A 186 -2.61 -13.10 -4.05
N ASN A 187 -2.75 -14.41 -4.28
CA ASN A 187 -3.89 -14.97 -4.97
C ASN A 187 -4.71 -15.87 -4.02
N ARG A 188 -5.85 -15.37 -3.54
CA ARG A 188 -6.79 -16.10 -2.67
C ARG A 188 -7.36 -17.31 -3.40
N GLN A 189 -7.63 -17.20 -4.69
CA GLN A 189 -8.22 -18.29 -5.48
C GLN A 189 -7.31 -19.51 -5.58
N THR A 190 -6.01 -19.29 -5.75
CA THR A 190 -5.02 -20.38 -5.92
C THR A 190 -4.24 -20.69 -4.65
N GLY A 191 -4.26 -19.81 -3.64
CA GLY A 191 -3.44 -19.94 -2.43
C GLY A 191 -1.96 -19.63 -2.67
N GLN A 192 -1.61 -19.06 -3.81
CA GLN A 192 -0.23 -18.82 -4.21
C GLN A 192 0.18 -17.37 -4.02
N VAL A 193 1.47 -17.20 -3.74
CA VAL A 193 2.18 -15.94 -3.70
C VAL A 193 3.15 -15.93 -4.87
N THR A 194 3.04 -14.92 -5.71
CA THR A 194 3.93 -14.73 -6.86
C THR A 194 4.80 -13.52 -6.63
N VAL A 195 6.12 -13.66 -6.79
CA VAL A 195 7.06 -12.55 -6.88
C VAL A 195 7.60 -12.53 -8.31
N PHE A 196 7.27 -11.46 -9.04
CA PHE A 196 7.57 -11.37 -10.47
C PHE A 196 9.04 -11.05 -10.72
N ALA A 197 9.65 -11.75 -11.68
CA ALA A 197 11.02 -11.48 -12.10
C ALA A 197 11.06 -10.25 -13.01
N ARG A 198 11.72 -9.18 -12.55
CA ARG A 198 11.85 -7.94 -13.33
C ARG A 198 13.07 -7.93 -14.24
N LYS A 199 14.02 -8.82 -13.99
CA LYS A 199 15.23 -8.98 -14.79
C LYS A 199 15.35 -10.43 -15.24
N PRO A 200 15.75 -10.69 -16.50
CA PRO A 200 16.06 -12.04 -16.95
C PRO A 200 17.04 -12.72 -15.98
N GLY A 201 16.71 -13.92 -15.52
CA GLY A 201 17.54 -14.69 -14.61
C GLY A 201 17.60 -14.18 -13.16
N GLN A 202 16.70 -13.29 -12.72
CA GLN A 202 16.67 -12.79 -11.33
C GLN A 202 16.66 -13.93 -10.29
N PHE A 203 15.92 -15.00 -10.54
CA PHE A 203 15.83 -16.17 -9.65
C PHE A 203 16.61 -17.39 -10.17
N SER A 204 17.46 -17.22 -11.19
CA SER A 204 18.27 -18.32 -11.76
C SER A 204 19.20 -18.97 -10.73
N HIS A 205 19.71 -18.20 -9.78
CA HIS A 205 20.53 -18.69 -8.66
C HIS A 205 19.77 -19.65 -7.73
N LEU A 206 18.43 -19.66 -7.78
CA LEU A 206 17.55 -20.58 -7.06
C LEU A 206 17.09 -21.75 -7.94
N GLY A 207 17.59 -21.85 -9.18
CA GLY A 207 17.17 -22.83 -10.18
C GLY A 207 15.78 -22.53 -10.78
N ILE A 208 15.29 -21.30 -10.66
CA ILE A 208 13.97 -20.89 -11.14
C ILE A 208 14.16 -20.00 -12.37
N ASP A 209 13.51 -20.38 -13.47
CA ASP A 209 13.40 -19.58 -14.68
C ASP A 209 12.04 -18.87 -14.69
N GLY A 210 12.03 -17.54 -14.80
CA GLY A 210 10.83 -16.72 -14.68
C GLY A 210 10.47 -16.35 -13.23
N ASP A 211 9.17 -16.31 -12.93
CA ASP A 211 8.61 -15.79 -11.66
C ASP A 211 8.74 -16.77 -10.50
N PHE A 212 8.90 -16.24 -9.28
CA PHE A 212 8.93 -17.04 -8.06
C PHE A 212 7.52 -17.25 -7.53
N VAL A 213 6.95 -18.45 -7.71
CA VAL A 213 5.59 -18.80 -7.28
C VAL A 213 5.64 -19.87 -6.20
N ARG A 214 5.11 -19.59 -5.00
CA ARG A 214 5.07 -20.53 -3.88
C ARG A 214 3.76 -20.44 -3.08
N PRO A 215 3.32 -21.50 -2.41
CA PRO A 215 2.14 -21.46 -1.55
C PRO A 215 2.26 -20.41 -0.44
N PHE A 216 1.14 -19.77 -0.08
CA PHE A 216 1.11 -18.71 0.94
C PHE A 216 1.62 -19.18 2.31
N TYR A 217 1.29 -20.41 2.72
CA TYR A 217 1.72 -20.98 4.00
C TYR A 217 3.24 -21.22 4.13
N GLU A 218 4.00 -21.09 3.03
CA GLU A 218 5.46 -21.16 3.02
C GLU A 218 6.13 -19.81 3.34
N PHE A 219 5.36 -18.73 3.49
CA PHE A 219 5.89 -17.41 3.82
C PHE A 219 5.66 -17.09 5.29
N ASP A 220 6.70 -16.66 6.00
CA ASP A 220 6.56 -16.15 7.36
C ASP A 220 6.52 -14.62 7.35
N ALA A 221 5.55 -14.05 8.05
CA ALA A 221 5.47 -12.62 8.26
C ALA A 221 6.52 -12.15 9.26
N CYS A 222 7.28 -11.13 8.90
CA CYS A 222 8.34 -10.57 9.73
C CYS A 222 8.23 -9.04 9.77
N VAL A 223 8.26 -8.46 10.97
CA VAL A 223 8.35 -7.01 11.15
C VAL A 223 9.82 -6.62 11.13
N HIS A 224 10.19 -5.80 10.16
CA HIS A 224 11.52 -5.21 10.04
C HIS A 224 11.56 -3.85 10.75
N ILE A 225 12.56 -3.68 11.61
CA ILE A 225 12.84 -2.39 12.25
C ILE A 225 13.90 -1.65 11.43
N LEU A 226 13.52 -0.48 10.93
CA LEU A 226 14.33 0.38 10.09
C LEU A 226 14.60 1.69 10.83
N PRO A 227 15.85 2.17 10.89
CA PRO A 227 16.14 3.47 11.49
C PRO A 227 15.65 4.59 10.57
N SER A 228 14.84 5.50 11.12
CA SER A 228 14.55 6.77 10.46
C SER A 228 15.81 7.65 10.38
N ARG A 229 15.76 8.72 9.58
CA ARG A 229 16.83 9.73 9.52
C ARG A 229 17.15 10.37 10.88
N GLN A 230 16.21 10.34 11.81
CA GLN A 230 16.34 10.88 13.17
C GLN A 230 16.70 9.79 14.21
N GLY A 231 16.95 8.55 13.78
CA GLY A 231 17.28 7.43 14.66
C GLY A 231 16.06 6.78 15.34
N LEU A 232 14.85 7.30 15.16
CA LEU A 232 13.62 6.67 15.65
C LEU A 232 13.31 5.38 14.86
N PRO A 233 12.83 4.32 15.52
CA PRO A 233 12.46 3.09 14.85
C PRO A 233 11.22 3.30 13.96
N GLN A 234 11.28 2.76 12.75
CA GLN A 234 10.15 2.63 11.85
C GLN A 234 9.95 1.15 11.52
N TYR A 235 8.70 0.75 11.33
CA TYR A 235 8.33 -0.63 11.15
C TYR A 235 7.80 -0.87 9.75
N SER A 236 8.14 -2.02 9.18
CA SER A 236 7.59 -2.49 7.92
C SER A 236 7.34 -4.00 7.97
N LEU A 237 6.20 -4.43 7.44
CA LEU A 237 5.87 -5.85 7.33
C LEU A 237 6.47 -6.42 6.06
N HIS A 238 7.23 -7.51 6.18
CA HIS A 238 7.71 -8.28 5.05
C HIS A 238 7.17 -9.72 5.12
N LEU A 239 6.83 -10.32 3.98
CA LEU A 239 6.65 -11.77 3.88
C LEU A 239 7.94 -12.39 3.39
N VAL A 240 8.55 -13.23 4.21
CA VAL A 240 9.81 -13.89 3.90
C VAL A 240 9.53 -15.35 3.59
N HIS A 241 9.98 -15.83 2.44
CA HIS A 241 9.85 -17.24 2.11
C HIS A 241 10.72 -18.10 3.04
N ARG A 242 10.14 -19.17 3.59
CA ARG A 242 10.78 -19.96 4.64
C ARG A 242 12.02 -20.72 4.19
N TYR A 243 12.06 -21.14 2.92
CA TYR A 243 13.13 -22.02 2.39
C TYR A 243 14.08 -21.36 1.40
N GLN A 244 13.76 -20.15 0.95
CA GLN A 244 14.50 -19.46 -0.13
C GLN A 244 14.69 -18.00 0.27
N PRO A 245 15.78 -17.34 -0.13
CA PRO A 245 16.07 -15.95 0.23
C PRO A 245 15.23 -14.95 -0.60
N VAL A 246 13.92 -15.14 -0.65
CA VAL A 246 12.95 -14.28 -1.36
C VAL A 246 12.03 -13.65 -0.33
N ALA A 247 11.79 -12.34 -0.44
CA ALA A 247 10.89 -11.63 0.44
C ALA A 247 10.07 -10.57 -0.32
N ILE A 248 8.86 -10.32 0.18
CA ILE A 248 7.97 -9.25 -0.27
C ILE A 248 7.99 -8.14 0.76
N ASP A 249 8.19 -6.90 0.31
CA ASP A 249 8.16 -5.70 1.13
C ASP A 249 6.80 -4.96 0.99
N PHE A 250 6.03 -4.92 2.09
CA PHE A 250 4.76 -4.21 2.15
C PHE A 250 4.88 -2.72 2.50
N LYS A 251 6.09 -2.14 2.56
CA LYS A 251 6.27 -0.68 2.52
C LYS A 251 5.59 -0.06 1.32
N SER A 252 5.57 -0.79 0.19
CA SER A 252 4.81 -0.35 -0.98
C SER A 252 3.32 -0.15 -0.65
N VAL A 253 2.76 -0.92 0.28
CA VAL A 253 1.34 -0.96 0.68
C VAL A 253 0.96 0.08 1.69
N ILE A 254 1.53 -0.01 2.90
CA ILE A 254 1.16 0.86 4.02
C ILE A 254 2.18 1.96 4.27
N GLY A 255 3.35 1.92 3.62
CA GLY A 255 4.48 2.79 3.92
C GLY A 255 5.27 2.33 5.14
N LEU A 256 6.17 3.20 5.62
CA LEU A 256 6.88 2.99 6.88
C LEU A 256 5.99 3.42 8.04
N GLN A 257 5.79 2.52 9.00
CA GLN A 257 4.94 2.78 10.16
C GLN A 257 5.76 3.31 11.33
N SER A 258 5.16 4.18 12.14
CA SER A 258 5.73 4.61 13.43
C SER A 258 5.51 3.58 14.54
N SER A 259 4.63 2.60 14.33
CA SER A 259 4.22 1.60 15.31
C SER A 259 4.12 0.21 14.66
N GLU A 260 4.50 -0.82 15.41
CA GLU A 260 4.46 -2.22 14.96
C GLU A 260 3.03 -2.78 14.88
N GLN A 261 2.10 -2.21 15.65
CA GLN A 261 0.69 -2.62 15.68
C GLN A 261 0.03 -2.52 14.30
N ALA A 262 0.40 -1.54 13.49
CA ALA A 262 -0.06 -1.45 12.10
C ALA A 262 0.44 -2.62 11.23
N CYS A 263 1.63 -3.17 11.53
CA CYS A 263 2.14 -4.37 10.88
C CYS A 263 1.40 -5.63 11.35
N PHE A 264 1.00 -5.69 12.64
CA PHE A 264 0.17 -6.77 13.16
C PHE A 264 -1.21 -6.80 12.49
N ALA A 265 -1.88 -5.64 12.44
CA ALA A 265 -3.15 -5.50 11.74
C ALA A 265 -3.05 -5.86 10.25
N LEU A 266 -1.95 -5.46 9.59
CA LEU A 266 -1.72 -5.81 8.19
C LEU A 266 -1.57 -7.33 8.01
N TRP A 267 -0.89 -8.00 8.94
CA TRP A 267 -0.70 -9.44 8.87
C TRP A 267 -2.02 -10.20 9.09
N ASP A 268 -2.82 -9.81 10.07
CA ASP A 268 -4.15 -10.40 10.31
C ASP A 268 -5.08 -10.23 9.12
N MET A 269 -5.11 -9.02 8.55
CA MET A 269 -5.83 -8.75 7.31
C MET A 269 -5.39 -9.67 6.17
N TRP A 270 -4.09 -9.88 5.95
CA TRP A 270 -3.61 -10.75 4.87
C TRP A 270 -3.89 -12.22 5.10
N GLN A 271 -3.81 -12.69 6.35
CA GLN A 271 -4.18 -14.05 6.70
C GLN A 271 -5.67 -14.28 6.40
N ASN A 272 -6.55 -13.40 6.87
CA ASN A 272 -7.99 -13.47 6.61
C ASN A 272 -8.31 -13.35 5.10
N TYR A 273 -7.58 -12.49 4.38
CA TYR A 273 -7.74 -12.34 2.94
C TYR A 273 -7.31 -13.59 2.16
N MET A 274 -6.25 -14.28 2.56
CA MET A 274 -5.77 -15.47 1.83
C MET A 274 -6.48 -16.75 2.24
N ASP A 275 -7.04 -16.81 3.45
CA ASP A 275 -7.73 -17.97 3.97
C ASP A 275 -9.17 -18.06 3.46
N ILE A 276 -9.46 -19.11 2.69
CA ILE A 276 -10.79 -19.35 2.12
C ILE A 276 -11.82 -19.79 3.17
N SER A 277 -11.39 -20.16 4.38
CA SER A 277 -12.29 -20.49 5.49
C SER A 277 -12.83 -19.27 6.22
N HIS A 278 -12.17 -18.12 6.07
CA HIS A 278 -12.57 -16.84 6.65
C HIS A 278 -13.21 -15.93 5.60
N PRO A 279 -14.16 -15.06 5.97
CA PRO A 279 -14.66 -14.02 5.07
C PRO A 279 -13.55 -13.04 4.70
N LEU A 280 -13.72 -12.32 3.59
CA LEU A 280 -12.85 -11.20 3.25
C LEU A 280 -12.83 -10.19 4.42
N PRO A 281 -11.68 -9.57 4.71
CA PRO A 281 -11.60 -8.54 5.74
C PRO A 281 -12.58 -7.39 5.50
N GLU A 282 -13.15 -6.86 6.57
CA GLU A 282 -14.12 -5.78 6.50
C GLU A 282 -13.43 -4.42 6.25
N ILE A 283 -13.15 -4.13 4.97
CA ILE A 283 -12.58 -2.86 4.51
C ILE A 283 -13.41 -2.23 3.38
N PRO A 284 -13.43 -0.89 3.26
CA PRO A 284 -14.20 -0.18 2.24
C PRO A 284 -13.94 -0.66 0.80
N THR A 285 -12.68 -0.98 0.48
CA THR A 285 -12.26 -1.36 -0.89
C THR A 285 -12.84 -2.69 -1.35
N TRP A 286 -13.12 -3.60 -0.40
CA TRP A 286 -13.61 -4.95 -0.73
C TRP A 286 -15.11 -5.11 -0.61
N GLU A 287 -15.82 -4.11 -0.09
CA GLU A 287 -17.28 -4.12 0.06
C GLU A 287 -18.02 -4.63 -1.17
N GLU A 288 -17.66 -4.14 -2.36
CA GLU A 288 -18.33 -4.50 -3.60
C GLU A 288 -18.09 -5.94 -4.06
N PHE A 289 -17.01 -6.57 -3.59
CA PHE A 289 -16.64 -7.93 -3.95
C PHE A 289 -17.12 -8.97 -2.95
N ARG A 290 -17.57 -8.55 -1.77
CA ARG A 290 -18.08 -9.48 -0.74
C ARG A 290 -19.18 -10.41 -1.24
N PRO A 291 -20.15 -9.97 -2.08
CA PRO A 291 -21.15 -10.87 -2.65
C PRO A 291 -20.60 -11.87 -3.68
N LEU A 292 -19.41 -11.62 -4.24
CA LEU A 292 -18.79 -12.46 -5.26
C LEU A 292 -17.97 -13.60 -4.64
N ASP A 293 -17.41 -13.40 -3.45
CA ASP A 293 -16.68 -14.42 -2.72
C ASP A 293 -17.66 -15.34 -1.95
N PRO A 294 -17.70 -16.65 -2.22
CA PRO A 294 -18.73 -17.54 -1.68
C PRO A 294 -18.67 -17.68 -0.15
N THR A 295 -17.47 -17.73 0.44
CA THR A 295 -17.30 -17.79 1.90
C THR A 295 -17.82 -16.51 2.54
N THR A 296 -17.47 -15.36 1.96
CA THR A 296 -17.92 -14.05 2.46
C THR A 296 -19.41 -13.85 2.28
N ALA A 297 -19.97 -14.23 1.13
CA ALA A 297 -21.41 -14.10 0.85
C ALA A 297 -22.26 -14.91 1.83
N GLU A 298 -21.83 -16.12 2.19
CA GLU A 298 -22.52 -16.94 3.20
C GLU A 298 -22.40 -16.35 4.60
N HIS A 299 -21.20 -15.88 4.98
CA HIS A 299 -21.00 -15.19 6.25
C HIS A 299 -21.88 -13.92 6.37
N ASP A 300 -21.95 -13.11 5.31
CA ASP A 300 -22.74 -11.88 5.27
C ASP A 300 -24.26 -12.19 5.32
N ARG A 301 -24.69 -13.29 4.68
CA ARG A 301 -26.08 -13.78 4.75
C ARG A 301 -26.46 -14.21 6.17
N LEU A 302 -25.56 -14.88 6.89
CA LEU A 302 -25.79 -15.34 8.26
C LEU A 302 -25.80 -14.21 9.28
N THR A 303 -24.92 -13.21 9.10
CA THR A 303 -24.80 -12.05 9.99
C THR A 303 -25.80 -10.93 9.68
N GLY A 304 -26.41 -10.95 8.49
CA GLY A 304 -27.32 -9.89 8.04
C GLY A 304 -26.58 -8.58 7.72
N ARG A 305 -25.30 -8.66 7.33
CA ARG A 305 -24.47 -7.50 7.00
C ARG A 305 -25.09 -6.71 5.84
N ASN A 306 -25.18 -5.39 5.98
CA ASN A 306 -25.62 -4.52 4.89
C ASN A 306 -24.60 -4.56 3.74
N PRO A 307 -25.00 -4.89 2.49
CA PRO A 307 -24.10 -4.87 1.34
C PRO A 307 -23.44 -3.51 1.06
N ARG A 308 -24.07 -2.40 1.46
CA ARG A 308 -23.59 -1.02 1.30
C ARG A 308 -23.19 -0.37 2.64
N TYR A 309 -22.60 -1.16 3.53
CA TYR A 309 -22.21 -0.73 4.88
C TYR A 309 -21.29 0.51 4.87
N TRP A 310 -20.22 0.51 4.07
CA TRP A 310 -19.26 1.62 3.97
C TRP A 310 -19.74 2.73 3.05
N ARG A 311 -20.31 2.40 1.88
CA ARG A 311 -20.76 3.37 0.87
C ARG A 311 -21.84 4.32 1.38
N ASP A 312 -22.79 3.81 2.15
CA ASP A 312 -23.94 4.60 2.61
C ASP A 312 -23.74 5.13 4.04
N MET A 313 -22.57 4.90 4.63
CA MET A 313 -22.21 5.42 5.96
C MET A 313 -22.10 6.95 5.94
N ASP A 314 -22.65 7.59 6.96
CA ASP A 314 -22.46 9.03 7.18
C ASP A 314 -21.06 9.35 7.73
N LYS A 315 -20.65 10.60 7.61
CA LYS A 315 -19.29 11.04 7.96
C LYS A 315 -19.00 10.94 9.46
N GLU A 316 -19.99 11.12 10.32
CA GLU A 316 -19.82 11.07 11.78
C GLU A 316 -19.67 9.63 12.24
N THR A 317 -20.54 8.73 11.76
CA THR A 317 -20.42 7.29 12.01
C THR A 317 -19.09 6.75 11.49
N TYR A 318 -18.68 7.14 10.27
CA TYR A 318 -17.40 6.74 9.69
C TYR A 318 -16.21 7.13 10.57
N LYS A 319 -16.23 8.35 11.11
CA LYS A 319 -15.21 8.80 12.04
C LYS A 319 -15.20 7.96 13.32
N ASN A 320 -16.36 7.67 13.90
CA ASN A 320 -16.46 6.85 15.11
C ASN A 320 -15.90 5.43 14.88
N VAL A 321 -16.20 4.83 13.72
CA VAL A 321 -15.66 3.52 13.32
C VAL A 321 -14.13 3.56 13.20
N ILE A 322 -13.58 4.62 12.60
CA ILE A 322 -12.13 4.83 12.54
C ILE A 322 -11.52 4.96 13.94
N ASP A 323 -12.12 5.78 14.81
CA ASP A 323 -11.60 6.01 16.15
C ASP A 323 -11.59 4.70 16.96
N GLU A 324 -12.65 3.88 16.84
CA GLU A 324 -12.71 2.55 17.44
C GLU A 324 -11.65 1.60 16.87
N LEU A 325 -11.49 1.58 15.54
CA LEU A 325 -10.47 0.79 14.86
C LEU A 325 -9.06 1.16 15.36
N LEU A 326 -8.75 2.45 15.47
CA LEU A 326 -7.44 2.91 15.94
C LEU A 326 -7.17 2.45 17.37
N ILE A 327 -8.19 2.48 18.24
CA ILE A 327 -8.10 1.94 19.60
C ILE A 327 -7.85 0.43 19.58
N ARG A 328 -8.54 -0.32 18.71
CA ARG A 328 -8.33 -1.76 18.55
C ARG A 328 -6.92 -2.07 18.05
N ILE A 329 -6.44 -1.38 17.01
CA ILE A 329 -5.08 -1.53 16.49
C ILE A 329 -4.06 -1.31 17.60
N GLN A 330 -4.20 -0.24 18.40
CA GLN A 330 -3.29 0.04 19.51
C GLN A 330 -3.25 -1.06 20.58
N LYS A 331 -4.34 -1.81 20.75
CA LYS A 331 -4.48 -2.90 21.70
C LYS A 331 -4.06 -4.27 21.16
N LEU A 332 -3.79 -4.38 19.85
CA LEU A 332 -3.38 -5.64 19.26
C LEU A 332 -2.08 -6.14 19.88
N ASP A 333 -2.13 -7.35 20.43
CA ASP A 333 -0.96 -8.09 20.88
C ASP A 333 -0.86 -9.40 20.09
N ALA A 334 -0.14 -9.33 18.96
CA ALA A 334 0.07 -10.49 18.12
C ALA A 334 0.89 -11.60 18.82
N PHE A 335 1.68 -11.31 19.85
CA PHE A 335 2.54 -12.31 20.49
C PHE A 335 1.85 -13.08 21.62
N SER A 336 0.69 -12.61 22.06
CA SER A 336 -0.13 -13.31 23.06
C SER A 336 -0.71 -14.63 22.54
N ARG A 337 -0.88 -14.77 21.22
CA ARG A 337 -1.46 -15.96 20.58
C ARG A 337 -0.41 -17.00 20.18
N PRO A 338 -0.76 -18.30 20.22
CA PRO A 338 0.13 -19.36 19.75
C PRO A 338 0.31 -19.30 18.23
N ASN A 339 1.51 -19.67 17.74
CA ASN A 339 1.76 -19.74 16.31
C ASN A 339 1.19 -21.05 15.72
N LEU A 340 0.11 -20.96 14.93
CA LEU A 340 -0.52 -22.11 14.29
C LEU A 340 0.47 -22.94 13.45
N MET A 341 1.43 -22.31 12.77
CA MET A 341 2.41 -23.02 11.95
C MET A 341 3.40 -23.87 12.77
N SER A 342 3.56 -23.65 14.08
CA SER A 342 4.47 -24.46 14.89
C SER A 342 4.02 -25.92 15.01
N GLN A 343 2.76 -26.22 14.70
CA GLN A 343 2.22 -27.59 14.66
C GLN A 343 2.61 -28.33 13.37
N HIS A 344 2.85 -27.58 12.29
CA HIS A 344 3.07 -28.12 10.94
C HIS A 344 4.52 -27.95 10.45
N VAL A 345 5.29 -27.09 11.11
CA VAL A 345 6.65 -26.72 10.73
C VAL A 345 7.55 -26.72 11.97
N ARG A 346 8.69 -27.39 11.85
CA ARG A 346 9.75 -27.27 12.85
C ARG A 346 10.64 -26.08 12.52
N TYR A 347 10.56 -25.06 13.36
CA TYR A 347 11.51 -23.95 13.39
C TYR A 347 12.80 -24.41 14.09
N LEU A 348 13.96 -24.25 13.46
CA LEU A 348 15.28 -24.61 14.03
C LEU A 348 16.01 -23.38 14.58
#